data_AF-A0A9X6X7T5-F1
#
_entry.id   AF-A0A9X6X7T5-F1
#
_cell.length_a   1.000
_cell.length_b   1.000
_cell.length_c   1.000
_cell.angle_alpha   90.00
_cell.angle_beta   90.00
_cell.angle_gamma   90.00
#
_symmetry.space_group_name_H-M   'P 1'
#
loop_
_entity.id
_entity.type
_entity.pdbx_description
1 polymer ?
#
loop_
_entity_poly.entity_id
_entity_poly.type
_entity_poly.pdbx_seq_one_letter_code
_entity_poly.pdbx_strand_id
1 'polypeptide(L)'
;MREIELTKRQTQILEIVKNNGPITGEHIADQLALTRATLRPDLAILTMTGFLEARPRVGYYYTGRTSGAQVIDRIKKLTVKEFQAIPVVVDRSSSVYDAIVTMFLEDVGTLFVVDQNSILTGVLSRKDLLRASIGNKDLHTLPVDIIMTRMPNITICFKDDTIYNVAKSLIEKQIDAVPVVRESEHGLEVIGRFTKTNFTRAIVDLMNNDMF
;
A
#
# COMPACT_ATOMS: atom_id res chain seq x y z
N MET A 1 15.78 -4.82 12.26
CA MET A 1 16.98 -4.16 11.67
C MET A 1 17.22 -2.88 12.47
N ARG A 2 18.43 -2.62 12.99
CA ARG A 2 18.70 -1.41 13.80
C ARG A 2 18.55 -0.18 12.90
N GLU A 3 17.76 0.81 13.32
CA GLU A 3 17.80 2.15 12.72
C GLU A 3 19.26 2.58 12.64
N ILE A 4 19.70 3.06 11.47
CA ILE A 4 21.00 3.74 11.37
C ILE A 4 20.80 5.10 12.04
N GLU A 5 20.91 5.10 13.36
CA GLU A 5 20.84 6.30 14.17
C GLU A 5 22.09 7.12 13.84
N LEU A 6 21.88 8.27 13.19
CA LEU A 6 22.97 9.16 12.83
C LEU A 6 23.66 9.61 14.12
N THR A 7 24.99 9.57 14.11
CA THR A 7 25.75 10.08 15.24
C THR A 7 25.51 11.58 15.39
N LYS A 8 25.68 12.11 16.60
CA LYS A 8 25.57 13.57 16.85
C LYS A 8 26.39 14.39 15.85
N ARG A 9 27.58 13.89 15.50
CA ARG A 9 28.47 14.53 14.52
C ARG A 9 27.90 14.48 13.10
N GLN A 10 27.33 13.37 12.67
CA GLN A 10 26.68 13.25 11.36
C GLN A 10 25.48 14.19 11.23
N THR A 11 24.68 14.34 12.29
CA THR A 11 23.57 15.29 12.33
C THR A 11 24.06 16.73 12.22
N GLN A 12 25.13 17.10 12.93
CA GLN A 12 25.74 18.43 12.84
C GLN A 12 26.31 18.71 11.44
N ILE A 13 26.98 17.73 10.81
CA ILE A 13 27.47 17.85 9.42
C ILE A 13 26.30 18.13 8.48
N LEU A 14 25.15 17.46 8.66
CA LEU A 14 23.96 17.70 7.84
C LEU A 14 23.38 19.11 8.03
N GLU A 15 23.34 19.63 9.25
CA GLU A 15 22.89 21.01 9.50
C GLU A 15 23.80 22.06 8.85
N ILE A 16 25.12 21.85 8.93
CA ILE A 16 26.11 22.72 8.28
C ILE A 16 25.89 22.75 6.77
N VAL A 17 25.75 21.57 6.14
CA VAL A 17 25.56 21.49 4.69
C VAL A 17 24.17 21.98 4.26
N LYS A 18 23.14 21.85 5.11
CA LYS A 18 21.81 22.44 4.86
C LYS A 18 21.84 23.96 4.82
N ASN A 19 22.53 24.59 5.77
CA ASN A 19 22.55 26.04 5.91
C ASN A 19 23.53 26.73 4.95
N ASN A 20 24.64 26.04 4.62
CA ASN A 20 25.75 26.64 3.88
C ASN A 20 26.08 25.92 2.56
N GLY A 21 25.24 24.98 2.12
CA GLY A 21 25.48 24.20 0.91
C GLY A 21 25.31 25.03 -0.38
N PRO A 22 26.15 24.81 -1.41
CA PRO A 22 27.27 23.87 -1.47
C PRO A 22 28.49 24.27 -0.64
N ILE A 23 29.05 23.32 0.11
CA ILE A 23 30.20 23.54 0.99
C ILE A 23 31.25 22.42 0.86
N THR A 24 32.53 22.77 0.88
CA THR A 24 33.63 21.80 0.78
C THR A 24 33.85 21.06 2.10
N GLY A 25 34.41 19.85 2.02
CA GLY A 25 34.75 19.08 3.23
C GLY A 25 35.79 19.75 4.13
N GLU A 26 36.53 20.74 3.63
CA GLU A 26 37.48 21.55 4.40
C GLU A 26 36.72 22.56 5.26
N HIS A 27 35.81 23.34 4.67
CA HIS A 27 35.01 24.30 5.41
C HIS A 27 34.06 23.64 6.43
N ILE A 28 33.55 22.43 6.16
CA ILE A 28 32.79 21.65 7.16
C ILE A 28 33.70 21.28 8.33
N ALA A 29 34.96 20.91 8.06
CA ALA A 29 35.93 20.54 9.09
C ALA A 29 36.31 21.74 9.97
N ASP A 30 36.48 22.92 9.36
CA ASP A 30 36.79 24.15 10.07
C ASP A 30 35.67 24.54 11.06
N GLN A 31 34.41 24.45 10.65
CA GLN A 31 33.26 24.75 11.52
C GLN A 31 33.11 23.76 12.68
N LEU A 32 33.59 22.52 12.52
CA LEU A 32 33.58 21.49 13.54
C LEU A 32 34.88 21.41 14.35
N ALA A 33 35.86 22.27 14.06
CA ALA A 33 37.22 22.24 14.62
C ALA A 33 37.89 20.86 14.46
N LEU A 34 37.72 20.23 13.30
CA LEU A 34 38.27 18.92 12.94
C LEU A 34 39.13 19.01 11.68
N THR A 35 39.89 17.95 11.39
CA THR A 35 40.58 17.85 10.09
C THR A 35 39.65 17.22 9.03
N ARG A 36 39.84 17.60 7.77
CA ARG A 36 39.14 16.98 6.64
C ARG A 36 39.29 15.45 6.61
N ALA A 37 40.45 14.93 7.00
CA ALA A 37 40.72 13.50 7.05
C ALA A 37 39.82 12.79 8.08
N THR A 38 39.59 13.43 9.23
CA THR A 38 38.73 12.92 10.31
C THR A 38 37.25 12.84 9.91
N LEU A 39 36.78 13.75 9.04
CA LEU A 39 35.39 13.76 8.56
C LEU A 39 35.10 12.77 7.43
N ARG A 40 36.14 12.21 6.78
CA ARG A 40 35.98 11.34 5.61
C ARG A 40 35.01 10.16 5.85
N PRO A 41 35.05 9.44 6.98
CA PRO A 41 34.11 8.35 7.24
C PRO A 41 32.65 8.84 7.34
N ASP A 42 32.41 9.96 8.03
CA ASP A 42 31.05 10.50 8.18
C ASP A 42 30.48 11.02 6.87
N LEU A 43 31.29 11.77 6.10
CA LEU A 43 30.90 12.26 4.78
C LEU A 43 30.64 11.10 3.81
N ALA A 44 31.44 10.03 3.87
CA ALA A 44 31.22 8.83 3.08
C ALA A 44 29.90 8.14 3.44
N ILE A 45 29.61 7.96 4.73
CA ILE A 45 28.34 7.38 5.21
C ILE A 45 27.17 8.26 4.78
N LEU A 46 27.23 9.57 5.00
CA LEU A 46 26.16 10.50 4.64
C LEU A 46 25.92 10.60 3.13
N THR A 47 26.97 10.42 2.31
CA THR A 47 26.84 10.36 0.85
C THR A 47 26.26 9.01 0.41
N MET A 48 26.74 7.90 0.97
CA MET A 48 26.25 6.56 0.65
C MET A 48 24.79 6.35 1.06
N THR A 49 24.38 6.94 2.18
CA THR A 49 22.99 6.90 2.67
C THR A 49 22.08 7.92 1.96
N GLY A 50 22.62 8.73 1.04
CA GLY A 50 21.86 9.63 0.18
C GLY A 50 21.45 10.96 0.82
N PHE A 51 21.87 11.25 2.06
CA PHE A 51 21.62 12.55 2.69
C PHE A 51 22.46 13.68 2.07
N LEU A 52 23.66 13.35 1.56
CA LEU A 52 24.55 14.28 0.88
C LEU A 52 24.85 13.81 -0.55
N GLU A 53 25.07 14.76 -1.46
CA GLU A 53 25.62 14.51 -2.80
C GLU A 53 26.94 15.27 -2.93
N ALA A 54 27.99 14.57 -3.34
CA ALA A 54 29.30 15.18 -3.56
C ALA A 54 29.51 15.50 -5.03
N ARG A 55 29.88 16.75 -5.35
CA ARG A 55 30.28 17.15 -6.70
C ARG A 55 31.75 17.54 -6.75
N PRO A 56 32.51 17.06 -7.76
CA PRO A 56 33.91 17.43 -7.93
C PRO A 56 34.07 18.95 -7.99
N ARG A 57 35.05 19.49 -7.25
CA ARG A 57 35.41 20.93 -7.20
C ARG A 57 34.38 21.89 -6.62
N VAL A 58 33.22 21.40 -6.17
CA VAL A 58 32.18 22.27 -5.57
C VAL A 58 31.89 21.90 -4.12
N GLY A 59 31.96 20.62 -3.78
CA GLY A 59 31.74 20.14 -2.41
C GLY A 59 30.47 19.34 -2.25
N TYR A 60 29.91 19.36 -1.05
CA TYR A 60 28.74 18.60 -0.66
C TYR A 60 27.47 19.44 -0.71
N TYR A 61 26.41 18.84 -1.22
CA TYR A 61 25.06 19.37 -1.25
C TYR A 61 24.18 18.53 -0.34
N TYR A 62 23.29 19.20 0.38
CA TYR A 62 22.19 18.50 1.01
C TYR A 62 21.18 18.13 -0.07
N THR A 63 20.90 16.84 -0.24
CA THR A 63 20.07 16.35 -1.36
C THR A 63 18.59 16.70 -1.21
N GLY A 64 18.15 17.15 -0.02
CA GLY A 64 16.72 17.32 0.29
C GLY A 64 15.94 16.01 0.33
N ARG A 65 16.52 14.92 -0.18
CA ARG A 65 15.98 13.57 -0.11
C ARG A 65 16.32 13.02 1.26
N THR A 66 15.45 13.28 2.23
CA THR A 66 15.35 12.35 3.35
C THR A 66 15.11 10.96 2.76
N SER A 67 15.69 9.93 3.37
CA SER A 67 15.41 8.52 3.04
C SER A 67 13.90 8.26 2.89
N GLY A 68 13.08 8.99 3.66
CA GLY A 68 11.63 9.01 3.56
C GLY A 68 11.05 9.46 2.21
N ALA A 69 11.62 10.46 1.51
CA ALA A 69 11.11 10.91 0.21
C ALA A 69 11.24 9.82 -0.88
N GLN A 70 12.32 9.03 -0.85
CA GLN A 70 12.50 7.89 -1.75
C GLN A 70 11.55 6.74 -1.40
N VAL A 71 11.29 6.49 -0.12
CA VAL A 71 10.31 5.51 0.34
C VAL A 71 8.89 5.90 -0.09
N ILE A 72 8.53 7.18 0.03
CA ILE A 72 7.22 7.70 -0.40
C ILE A 72 7.02 7.51 -1.91
N ASP A 73 8.02 7.83 -2.73
CA ASP A 73 7.96 7.65 -4.18
C ASP A 73 7.82 6.17 -4.57
N ARG A 74 8.47 5.27 -3.85
CA ARG A 74 8.32 3.82 -4.05
C ARG A 74 6.91 3.33 -3.71
N ILE A 75 6.37 3.70 -2.54
CA ILE A 75 5.02 3.30 -2.12
C ILE A 75 3.97 3.75 -3.14
N LYS A 76 4.12 4.97 -3.68
CA LYS A 76 3.18 5.51 -4.68
C LYS A 76 3.21 4.77 -6.01
N LYS A 77 4.28 4.03 -6.31
CA LYS A 77 4.44 3.28 -7.57
C LYS A 77 4.02 1.81 -7.46
N LEU A 78 3.83 1.28 -6.26
CA LEU A 78 3.36 -0.09 -6.05
C LEU A 78 1.96 -0.28 -6.63
N THR A 79 1.77 -1.38 -7.34
CA THR A 79 0.54 -1.66 -8.11
C THR A 79 -0.31 -2.76 -7.49
N VAL A 80 -1.62 -2.74 -7.75
CA VAL A 80 -2.55 -3.77 -7.27
C VAL A 80 -2.13 -5.16 -7.76
N LYS A 81 -1.63 -5.27 -9.00
CA LYS A 81 -1.16 -6.52 -9.60
C LYS A 81 -0.17 -7.30 -8.73
N GLU A 82 0.70 -6.59 -8.01
CA GLU A 82 1.77 -7.19 -7.19
C GLU A 82 1.27 -7.71 -5.84
N PHE A 83 0.20 -7.10 -5.30
CA PHE A 83 -0.24 -7.33 -3.92
C PHE A 83 -1.67 -7.89 -3.78
N GLN A 84 -2.39 -8.08 -4.89
CA GLN A 84 -3.73 -8.66 -4.86
C GLN A 84 -3.74 -10.11 -4.35
N ALA A 85 -4.88 -10.51 -3.78
CA ALA A 85 -5.18 -11.89 -3.42
C ALA A 85 -6.19 -12.50 -4.40
N ILE A 86 -6.37 -13.82 -4.30
CA ILE A 86 -7.39 -14.57 -5.04
C ILE A 86 -8.78 -14.04 -4.66
N PRO A 87 -9.68 -13.81 -5.64
CA PRO A 87 -11.04 -13.41 -5.34
C PRO A 87 -11.85 -14.60 -4.84
N VAL A 88 -12.78 -14.34 -3.92
CA VAL A 88 -13.79 -15.33 -3.52
C VAL A 88 -15.13 -14.84 -4.06
N VAL A 89 -15.72 -15.66 -4.93
CA VAL A 89 -16.93 -15.32 -5.68
C VAL A 89 -18.09 -16.23 -5.30
N VAL A 90 -19.31 -15.72 -5.39
CA VAL A 90 -20.56 -16.47 -5.23
C VAL A 90 -21.54 -16.07 -6.33
N ASP A 91 -22.39 -17.00 -6.77
CA ASP A 91 -23.43 -16.70 -7.75
C ASP A 91 -24.55 -15.85 -7.11
N ARG A 92 -25.13 -14.92 -7.87
CA ARG A 92 -26.22 -14.06 -7.37
C ARG A 92 -27.46 -14.82 -6.90
N SER A 93 -27.69 -16.03 -7.39
CA SER A 93 -28.79 -16.92 -7.01
C SER A 93 -28.49 -17.75 -5.76
N SER A 94 -27.24 -17.79 -5.28
CA SER A 94 -26.86 -18.50 -4.05
C SER A 94 -27.60 -17.95 -2.83
N SER A 95 -27.89 -18.82 -1.87
CA SER A 95 -28.54 -18.41 -0.64
C SER A 95 -27.59 -17.62 0.26
N VAL A 96 -28.15 -16.81 1.17
CA VAL A 96 -27.36 -16.12 2.20
C VAL A 96 -26.65 -17.12 3.10
N TYR A 97 -27.27 -18.27 3.39
CA TYR A 97 -26.64 -19.35 4.15
C TYR A 97 -25.38 -19.89 3.44
N ASP A 98 -25.47 -20.20 2.15
CA ASP A 98 -24.32 -20.70 1.39
C ASP A 98 -23.19 -19.67 1.29
N ALA A 99 -23.54 -18.38 1.20
CA ALA A 99 -22.58 -17.29 1.25
C ALA A 99 -21.86 -17.23 2.62
N ILE A 100 -22.58 -17.42 3.73
CA ILE A 100 -21.96 -17.52 5.07
C ILE A 100 -20.99 -18.70 5.11
N VAL A 101 -21.41 -19.88 4.66
CA VAL A 101 -20.55 -21.09 4.64
C VAL A 101 -19.29 -20.84 3.80
N THR A 102 -19.44 -20.30 2.59
CA THR A 102 -18.32 -19.96 1.70
C THR A 102 -17.36 -18.97 2.36
N MET A 103 -17.91 -17.95 3.03
CA MET A 103 -17.11 -16.95 3.74
C MET A 103 -16.26 -17.56 4.86
N PHE A 104 -16.80 -18.53 5.61
CA PHE A 104 -16.08 -19.24 6.66
C PHE A 104 -15.06 -20.24 6.10
N LEU A 105 -15.40 -20.98 5.04
CA LEU A 105 -14.50 -21.95 4.41
C LEU A 105 -13.27 -21.28 3.82
N GLU A 106 -13.46 -20.12 3.19
CA GLU A 106 -12.38 -19.37 2.54
C GLU A 106 -11.68 -18.38 3.50
N ASP A 107 -12.15 -18.25 4.74
CA ASP A 107 -11.66 -17.31 5.76
C ASP A 107 -11.52 -15.86 5.23
N VAL A 108 -12.59 -15.35 4.61
CA VAL A 108 -12.62 -14.00 4.02
C VAL A 108 -13.66 -13.11 4.66
N GLY A 109 -13.43 -11.79 4.58
CA GLY A 109 -14.39 -10.79 5.10
C GLY A 109 -15.36 -10.21 4.07
N THR A 110 -15.17 -10.53 2.79
CA THR A 110 -15.92 -9.96 1.67
C THR A 110 -15.99 -10.97 0.54
N LEU A 111 -17.19 -11.15 0.01
CA LEU A 111 -17.50 -11.98 -1.15
C LEU A 111 -17.92 -11.10 -2.32
N PHE A 112 -17.57 -11.52 -3.52
CA PHE A 112 -17.97 -10.86 -4.75
C PHE A 112 -19.07 -11.65 -5.43
N VAL A 113 -20.18 -10.99 -5.71
CA VAL A 113 -21.35 -11.62 -6.32
C VAL A 113 -21.24 -11.47 -7.83
N VAL A 114 -21.28 -12.59 -8.53
CA VAL A 114 -21.17 -12.66 -9.99
C VAL A 114 -22.44 -13.25 -10.62
N ASP A 115 -22.62 -12.99 -11.91
CA ASP A 115 -23.60 -13.70 -12.73
C ASP A 115 -23.00 -14.95 -13.40
N GLN A 116 -23.80 -15.61 -14.24
CA GLN A 116 -23.40 -16.81 -14.99
C GLN A 116 -22.23 -16.59 -15.96
N ASN A 117 -21.93 -15.33 -16.31
CA ASN A 117 -20.83 -14.94 -17.18
C ASN A 117 -19.61 -14.42 -16.39
N SER A 118 -19.55 -14.67 -15.08
CA SER A 118 -18.51 -14.18 -14.17
C SER A 118 -18.40 -12.65 -14.10
N ILE A 119 -19.49 -11.94 -14.43
CA ILE A 119 -19.54 -10.48 -14.38
C ILE A 119 -19.94 -10.02 -12.98
N LEU A 120 -19.21 -9.04 -12.45
CA LEU A 120 -19.46 -8.45 -11.14
C LEU A 120 -20.83 -7.78 -11.10
N THR A 121 -21.71 -8.29 -10.23
CA THR A 121 -23.05 -7.74 -10.00
C THR A 121 -23.21 -7.13 -8.62
N GLY A 122 -22.43 -7.60 -7.65
CA GLY A 122 -22.57 -7.19 -6.25
C GLY A 122 -21.36 -7.47 -5.38
N VAL A 123 -21.39 -6.91 -4.17
CA VAL A 123 -20.46 -7.25 -3.09
C VAL A 123 -21.23 -7.55 -1.81
N LEU A 124 -20.70 -8.48 -1.02
CA LEU A 124 -21.22 -8.84 0.29
C LEU A 124 -20.12 -8.79 1.34
N SER A 125 -20.35 -8.02 2.39
CA SER A 125 -19.47 -7.98 3.56
C SER A 125 -20.02 -8.85 4.70
N ARG A 126 -19.17 -9.18 5.66
CA ARG A 126 -19.59 -9.77 6.95
C ARG A 126 -20.72 -8.99 7.62
N LYS A 127 -20.71 -7.66 7.50
CA LYS A 127 -21.75 -6.78 8.08
C LYS A 127 -23.11 -7.01 7.40
N ASP A 128 -23.12 -7.23 6.10
CA ASP A 128 -24.35 -7.48 5.34
C ASP A 128 -24.96 -8.82 5.71
N LEU A 129 -24.14 -9.86 5.84
CA LEU A 129 -24.56 -11.20 6.27
C LEU A 129 -25.06 -11.18 7.73
N LEU A 130 -24.37 -10.48 8.62
CA LEU A 130 -24.80 -10.32 10.01
C LEU A 130 -26.14 -9.56 10.11
N ARG A 131 -26.30 -8.49 9.31
CA ARG A 131 -27.57 -7.76 9.24
C ARG A 131 -28.70 -8.67 8.73
N ALA A 132 -28.42 -9.51 7.74
CA ALA A 132 -29.40 -10.47 7.22
C ALA A 132 -29.76 -11.54 8.26
N SER A 133 -28.78 -12.06 9.01
CA SER A 133 -28.98 -13.12 10.00
C SER A 133 -29.76 -12.68 11.24
N ILE A 134 -29.70 -11.40 11.59
CA ILE A 134 -30.52 -10.81 12.67
C ILE A 134 -31.96 -10.55 12.18
N GLY A 135 -32.18 -10.52 10.87
CA GLY A 135 -33.52 -10.41 10.30
C GLY A 135 -34.32 -11.70 10.48
N ASN A 136 -35.63 -11.58 10.71
CA ASN A 136 -36.57 -12.72 10.76
C ASN A 136 -36.86 -13.35 9.38
N LYS A 137 -35.86 -13.41 8.49
CA LYS A 137 -35.99 -14.04 7.16
C LYS A 137 -35.28 -15.39 7.18
N ASP A 138 -35.81 -16.34 6.42
CA ASP A 138 -35.15 -17.62 6.23
C ASP A 138 -33.92 -17.47 5.33
N LEU A 139 -32.73 -17.66 5.91
CA LEU A 139 -31.44 -17.48 5.23
C LEU A 139 -31.15 -18.57 4.21
N HIS A 140 -31.79 -19.74 4.33
CA HIS A 140 -31.59 -20.87 3.41
C HIS A 140 -32.24 -20.62 2.06
N THR A 141 -33.30 -19.81 2.02
CA THR A 141 -34.05 -19.51 0.80
C THR A 141 -33.82 -18.10 0.29
N LEU A 142 -33.31 -17.19 1.12
CA LEU A 142 -33.03 -15.81 0.74
C LEU A 142 -31.81 -15.72 -0.20
N PRO A 143 -31.97 -15.22 -1.45
CA PRO A 143 -30.83 -15.06 -2.36
C PRO A 143 -29.93 -13.87 -1.97
N VAL A 144 -28.63 -13.99 -2.25
CA VAL A 144 -27.64 -12.93 -2.01
C VAL A 144 -27.94 -11.64 -2.79
N ASP A 145 -28.56 -11.75 -3.97
CA ASP A 145 -28.97 -10.62 -4.82
C ASP A 145 -29.85 -9.60 -4.08
N ILE A 146 -30.59 -10.03 -3.06
CA ILE A 146 -31.51 -9.19 -2.28
C ILE A 146 -30.78 -8.33 -1.25
N ILE A 147 -29.66 -8.80 -0.70
CA ILE A 147 -28.96 -8.15 0.42
C ILE A 147 -27.61 -7.53 0.03
N MET A 148 -27.08 -7.86 -1.14
CA MET A 148 -25.79 -7.36 -1.63
C MET A 148 -25.82 -5.86 -1.93
N THR A 149 -24.64 -5.23 -1.87
CA THR A 149 -24.46 -3.88 -2.43
C THR A 149 -24.33 -4.00 -3.94
N ARG A 150 -25.26 -3.38 -4.68
CA ARG A 150 -25.37 -3.49 -6.14
C ARG A 150 -24.53 -2.44 -6.88
N MET A 151 -24.19 -2.74 -8.12
CA MET A 151 -23.74 -1.74 -9.10
C MET A 151 -24.79 -0.62 -9.26
N PRO A 152 -24.38 0.64 -9.50
CA PRO A 152 -23.02 1.13 -9.72
C PRO A 152 -22.29 1.57 -8.43
N ASN A 153 -22.85 1.31 -7.24
CA ASN A 153 -22.31 1.82 -5.97
C ASN A 153 -21.10 1.00 -5.44
N ILE A 154 -20.58 0.09 -6.24
CA ILE A 154 -19.44 -0.76 -5.89
C ILE A 154 -18.16 -0.03 -6.29
N THR A 155 -17.19 -0.03 -5.37
CA THR A 155 -15.86 0.49 -5.67
C THR A 155 -15.03 -0.62 -6.25
N ILE A 156 -14.50 -0.41 -7.45
CA ILE A 156 -13.67 -1.36 -8.19
C ILE A 156 -12.26 -0.82 -8.32
N CYS A 157 -11.31 -1.69 -8.66
CA CYS A 157 -9.96 -1.29 -9.07
C CYS A 157 -9.45 -2.20 -10.19
N PHE A 158 -8.44 -1.72 -10.91
CA PHE A 158 -7.75 -2.45 -11.97
C PHE A 158 -6.35 -2.87 -11.53
N LYS A 159 -5.74 -3.82 -12.25
CA LYS A 159 -4.40 -4.33 -11.93
C LYS A 159 -3.33 -3.26 -11.93
N ASP A 160 -3.45 -2.28 -12.82
CA ASP A 160 -2.46 -1.22 -13.01
C ASP A 160 -2.68 -0.02 -12.07
N ASP A 161 -3.76 -0.03 -11.27
CA ASP A 161 -3.98 0.99 -10.25
C ASP A 161 -2.91 0.90 -9.17
N THR A 162 -2.52 2.06 -8.64
CA THR A 162 -1.61 2.12 -7.48
C THR A 162 -2.32 1.65 -6.22
N ILE A 163 -1.62 0.89 -5.37
CA ILE A 163 -2.17 0.46 -4.08
C ILE A 163 -2.51 1.65 -3.17
N TYR A 164 -1.84 2.80 -3.36
CA TYR A 164 -2.10 4.03 -2.63
C TYR A 164 -3.50 4.58 -2.93
N ASN A 165 -3.88 4.68 -4.21
CA ASN A 165 -5.20 5.18 -4.61
C ASN A 165 -6.32 4.23 -4.14
N VAL A 166 -6.06 2.92 -4.21
CA VAL A 166 -7.01 1.92 -3.72
C VAL A 166 -7.15 2.00 -2.19
N ALA A 167 -6.04 2.11 -1.45
CA ALA A 167 -6.07 2.27 0.00
C ALA A 167 -6.81 3.54 0.44
N LYS A 168 -6.63 4.65 -0.27
CA LYS A 168 -7.41 5.88 -0.04
C LYS A 168 -8.91 5.63 -0.20
N SER A 169 -9.30 4.90 -1.25
CA SER A 169 -10.70 4.53 -1.49
C SER A 169 -11.27 3.62 -0.38
N LEU A 170 -10.48 2.66 0.13
CA LEU A 170 -10.86 1.81 1.25
C LEU A 170 -11.13 2.63 2.53
N ILE A 171 -10.29 3.64 2.80
CA ILE A 171 -10.43 4.53 3.96
C ILE A 171 -11.67 5.41 3.83
N GLU A 172 -11.80 6.14 2.72
CA GLU A 172 -12.88 7.09 2.48
C GLU A 172 -14.26 6.42 2.52
N LYS A 173 -14.38 5.23 1.93
CA LYS A 173 -15.62 4.48 1.87
C LYS A 173 -15.83 3.55 3.07
N GLN A 174 -14.86 3.48 3.99
CA GLN A 174 -14.90 2.64 5.20
C GLN A 174 -15.17 1.16 4.91
N ILE A 175 -14.62 0.64 3.81
CA ILE A 175 -14.73 -0.75 3.37
C ILE A 175 -13.40 -1.50 3.57
N ASP A 176 -13.45 -2.81 3.65
CA ASP A 176 -12.26 -3.65 3.92
C ASP A 176 -11.60 -4.20 2.66
N ALA A 177 -12.37 -4.33 1.58
CA ALA A 177 -11.94 -4.95 0.33
C ALA A 177 -12.59 -4.30 -0.89
N VAL A 178 -11.88 -4.34 -2.00
CA VAL A 178 -12.40 -4.02 -3.35
C VAL A 178 -12.10 -5.18 -4.31
N PRO A 179 -13.01 -5.47 -5.26
CA PRO A 179 -12.71 -6.38 -6.35
C PRO A 179 -11.70 -5.74 -7.30
N VAL A 180 -10.72 -6.55 -7.71
CA VAL A 180 -9.87 -6.25 -8.86
C VAL A 180 -10.57 -6.81 -10.08
N VAL A 181 -10.84 -5.96 -11.07
CA VAL A 181 -11.63 -6.32 -12.25
C VAL A 181 -10.84 -6.15 -13.56
N ARG A 182 -11.33 -6.82 -14.60
CA ARG A 182 -10.91 -6.64 -15.99
C ARG A 182 -12.13 -6.29 -16.83
N GLU A 183 -11.98 -5.36 -17.77
CA GLU A 183 -13.01 -5.09 -18.78
C GLU A 183 -13.05 -6.23 -19.80
N SER A 184 -14.25 -6.74 -20.03
CA SER A 184 -14.59 -7.77 -21.02
C SER A 184 -15.74 -7.27 -21.89
N GLU A 185 -15.97 -7.90 -23.05
CA GLU A 185 -17.11 -7.59 -23.93
C GLU A 185 -18.47 -7.68 -23.21
N HIS A 186 -18.54 -8.52 -22.17
CA HIS A 186 -19.76 -8.77 -21.39
C HIS A 186 -19.86 -7.95 -20.10
N GLY A 187 -18.81 -7.20 -19.71
CA GLY A 187 -18.80 -6.37 -18.51
C GLY A 187 -17.51 -6.47 -17.69
N LEU A 188 -17.63 -6.26 -16.38
CA LEU A 188 -16.51 -6.27 -15.44
C LEU A 188 -16.31 -7.68 -14.85
N GLU A 189 -15.27 -8.38 -15.29
CA GLU A 189 -14.92 -9.71 -14.78
C GLU A 189 -14.06 -9.58 -13.52
N VAL A 190 -14.36 -10.36 -12.49
CA VAL A 190 -13.59 -10.36 -11.23
C VAL A 190 -12.34 -11.24 -11.37
N ILE A 191 -11.17 -10.63 -11.26
CA ILE A 191 -9.87 -11.31 -11.44
C ILE A 191 -9.00 -11.34 -10.17
N GLY A 192 -9.43 -10.64 -9.11
CA GLY A 192 -8.63 -10.48 -7.90
C GLY A 192 -9.40 -9.79 -6.79
N ARG A 193 -8.76 -9.73 -5.62
CA ARG A 193 -9.23 -8.99 -4.44
C ARG A 193 -8.10 -8.16 -3.87
N PHE A 194 -8.37 -6.89 -3.55
CA PHE A 194 -7.43 -6.06 -2.78
C PHE A 194 -8.07 -5.62 -1.47
N THR A 195 -7.37 -5.81 -0.36
CA THR A 195 -7.87 -5.56 1.01
C THR A 195 -6.92 -4.71 1.83
N LYS A 196 -7.40 -4.25 3.00
CA LYS A 196 -6.54 -3.62 4.03
C LYS A 196 -5.36 -4.52 4.41
N THR A 197 -5.56 -5.84 4.50
CA THR A 197 -4.49 -6.80 4.80
C THR A 197 -3.43 -6.84 3.68
N ASN A 198 -3.84 -6.74 2.42
CA ASN A 198 -2.90 -6.66 1.29
C ASN A 198 -2.05 -5.39 1.37
N PHE A 199 -2.67 -4.25 1.67
CA PHE A 199 -1.95 -3.00 1.88
C PHE A 199 -0.98 -3.09 3.06
N THR A 200 -1.43 -3.60 4.22
CA THR A 200 -0.56 -3.80 5.39
C THR A 200 0.63 -4.70 5.06
N ARG A 201 0.40 -5.80 4.32
CA ARG A 201 1.49 -6.69 3.86
C ARG A 201 2.48 -5.92 2.99
N ALA A 202 2.00 -5.14 2.02
CA ALA A 202 2.88 -4.33 1.16
C ALA A 202 3.78 -3.38 1.96
N ILE A 203 3.26 -2.78 3.04
CA ILE A 203 4.05 -1.93 3.93
C ILE A 203 5.07 -2.74 4.75
N VAL A 204 4.70 -3.91 5.25
CA VAL A 204 5.62 -4.80 5.98
C VAL A 204 6.74 -5.30 5.07
N ASP A 205 6.43 -5.78 3.86
CA ASP A 205 7.41 -6.27 2.89
C ASP A 205 8.41 -5.16 2.50
N LEU A 206 7.92 -3.93 2.36
CA LEU A 206 8.76 -2.75 2.12
C LEU A 206 9.70 -2.45 3.29
N MET A 207 9.24 -2.62 4.54
CA MET A 207 10.05 -2.39 5.74
C MET A 207 11.10 -3.48 5.96
N ASN A 208 10.81 -4.72 5.55
CA ASN A 208 11.74 -5.84 5.67
C ASN A 208 12.83 -5.86 4.60
N ASN A 209 12.76 -4.98 3.59
CA ASN A 209 13.54 -5.09 2.35
C ASN A 209 13.33 -6.44 1.62
N ASP A 210 12.16 -7.07 1.75
CA ASP A 210 11.84 -8.32 1.03
C ASP A 210 11.48 -8.08 -0.44
N MET A 211 11.42 -6.81 -0.87
CA MET A 211 11.19 -6.38 -2.25
C MET A 211 12.47 -6.06 -3.03
N PHE A 212 13.62 -6.60 -2.60
CA PHE A 212 14.94 -6.41 -3.21
C PHE A 212 15.53 -7.73 -3.70
#